data_AF-A0A4Q5YNJ4-F1
#
_entry.id   AF-A0A4Q5YNJ4-F1
#
_cell.length_a   1.000
_cell.length_b   1.000
_cell.length_c   1.000
_cell.angle_alpha   90.00
_cell.angle_beta   90.00
_cell.angle_gamma   90.00
#
_symmetry.space_group_name_H-M   'P 1'
#
loop_
_entity.id
_entity.type
_entity.pdbx_description
1 polymer ?
#
loop_
_entity_poly.entity_id
_entity_poly.type
_entity_poly.pdbx_seq_one_letter_code
_entity_poly.pdbx_strand_id
1 'polypeptide(L)'
;FLTLIIHLLKTEGRAAVVLPDGFLFGEGIKSRIKEKLLTECNLHTVVRLPNGVFNPYTGIKTNILFFTKGKPTETVWYYEHPYPEGVSSYNKTRPMRFEEFAAEISWWGSEEDGFAARVENEQAWKVSAEEIVARNYNLDIKNPHVGEQRSHDPDELLEQYNQEQAAIADLRTQLKSILAEALTREN
;
A
#
# COMPACT_ATOMS: atom_id res chain seq x y z
N PHE A 1 -5.04 -17.72 10.32
CA PHE A 1 -3.65 -17.46 10.76
C PHE A 1 -3.55 -16.36 11.81
N LEU A 2 -3.99 -15.12 11.57
CA LEU A 2 -3.83 -14.02 12.55
C LEU A 2 -4.39 -14.34 13.95
N THR A 3 -5.62 -14.86 14.04
CA THR A 3 -6.21 -15.28 15.33
C THR A 3 -5.37 -16.33 16.06
N LEU A 4 -4.73 -17.25 15.33
CA LEU A 4 -3.85 -18.27 15.90
C LEU A 4 -2.56 -17.64 16.41
N ILE A 5 -1.98 -16.66 15.68
CA ILE A 5 -0.78 -15.93 16.12
C ILE A 5 -1.09 -15.21 17.43
N ILE A 6 -2.18 -14.45 17.49
CA ILE A 6 -2.63 -13.77 18.73
C ILE A 6 -2.80 -14.78 19.87
N HIS A 7 -3.40 -15.94 19.59
CA HIS A 7 -3.60 -16.99 20.60
C HIS A 7 -2.27 -17.54 21.15
N LEU A 8 -1.32 -17.85 20.27
CA LEU A 8 -0.03 -18.47 20.62
C LEU A 8 0.97 -17.49 21.26
N LEU A 9 0.84 -16.20 21.01
CA LEU A 9 1.70 -15.20 21.64
C LEU A 9 1.52 -15.24 23.17
N LYS A 10 2.65 -15.23 23.88
CA LYS A 10 2.68 -14.96 25.32
C LYS A 10 2.34 -13.49 25.58
N THR A 11 1.98 -13.17 26.82
CA THR A 11 1.90 -11.76 27.26
C THR A 11 3.25 -11.08 27.02
N GLU A 12 3.23 -9.84 26.53
CA GLU A 12 4.38 -9.07 26.03
C GLU A 12 5.09 -9.71 24.81
N GLY A 13 4.50 -10.76 24.22
CA GLY A 13 4.98 -11.37 22.99
C GLY A 13 4.70 -10.47 21.78
N ARG A 14 5.68 -10.38 20.88
CA ARG A 14 5.63 -9.51 19.69
C ARG A 14 5.51 -10.33 18.41
N ALA A 15 4.79 -9.81 17.42
CA ALA A 15 4.70 -10.41 16.10
C ALA A 15 4.76 -9.35 15.00
N ALA A 16 5.35 -9.74 13.86
CA ALA A 16 5.28 -9.04 12.59
C ALA A 16 4.62 -9.98 11.57
N VAL A 17 3.52 -9.54 10.94
CA VAL A 17 2.74 -10.40 10.04
C VAL A 17 2.50 -9.69 8.72
N VAL A 18 2.92 -10.32 7.62
CA VAL A 18 2.68 -9.86 6.25
C VAL A 18 1.27 -10.29 5.82
N LEU A 19 0.44 -9.34 5.42
CA LEU A 19 -0.94 -9.56 4.97
C LEU A 19 -1.23 -8.76 3.69
N PRO A 20 -2.03 -9.29 2.76
CA PRO A 20 -2.49 -8.54 1.60
C PRO A 20 -3.44 -7.41 2.00
N ASP A 21 -3.56 -6.36 1.18
CA ASP A 21 -4.49 -5.24 1.39
C ASP A 21 -5.92 -5.72 1.69
N GLY A 22 -6.35 -6.82 1.06
CA GLY A 22 -7.67 -7.42 1.27
C GLY A 22 -7.96 -7.88 2.69
N PHE A 23 -6.98 -7.93 3.59
CA PHE A 23 -7.22 -8.06 5.02
C PHE A 23 -7.55 -6.72 5.67
N LEU A 24 -6.87 -5.64 5.30
CA LEU A 24 -7.05 -4.31 5.89
C LEU A 24 -8.46 -3.77 5.70
N PHE A 25 -9.04 -4.01 4.52
CA PHE A 25 -10.43 -3.71 4.22
C PHE A 25 -11.31 -4.96 4.32
N GLY A 26 -12.62 -4.75 4.46
CA GLY A 26 -13.62 -5.82 4.48
C GLY A 26 -14.27 -6.06 5.84
N GLU A 27 -15.53 -6.48 5.76
CA GLU A 27 -16.48 -6.50 6.86
C GLU A 27 -16.73 -7.92 7.42
N GLY A 28 -17.61 -8.01 8.43
CA GLY A 28 -18.06 -9.26 9.01
C GLY A 28 -16.99 -9.94 9.87
N ILE A 29 -16.58 -11.16 9.50
CA ILE A 29 -15.59 -11.93 10.27
C ILE A 29 -14.25 -11.21 10.34
N LYS A 30 -13.85 -10.50 9.26
CA LYS A 30 -12.59 -9.75 9.24
C LYS A 30 -12.60 -8.61 10.27
N SER A 31 -13.71 -7.87 10.40
CA SER A 31 -13.85 -6.82 11.41
C SER A 31 -13.71 -7.38 12.83
N ARG A 32 -14.33 -8.54 13.13
CA ARG A 32 -14.18 -9.21 14.44
C ARG A 32 -12.74 -9.62 14.74
N ILE A 33 -11.99 -10.06 13.73
CA ILE A 33 -10.57 -10.41 13.91
C ILE A 33 -9.74 -9.16 14.20
N LYS A 34 -10.03 -8.03 13.53
CA LYS A 34 -9.35 -6.75 13.77
C LYS A 34 -9.72 -6.16 15.12
N GLU A 35 -10.98 -6.25 15.52
CA GLU A 35 -11.44 -5.91 16.86
C GLU A 35 -10.67 -6.69 17.93
N LYS A 36 -10.57 -8.02 17.77
CA LYS A 36 -9.76 -8.85 18.67
C LYS A 36 -8.29 -8.42 18.68
N LEU A 37 -7.73 -8.10 17.52
CA LEU A 37 -6.36 -7.60 17.41
C LEU A 37 -6.18 -6.30 18.20
N LEU A 38 -7.05 -5.30 17.99
CA LEU A 38 -6.95 -4.00 18.65
C LEU A 38 -7.24 -4.06 20.16
N THR A 39 -8.05 -5.02 20.61
CA THR A 39 -8.41 -5.15 22.04
C THR A 39 -7.41 -5.98 22.83
N GLU A 40 -6.87 -7.06 22.25
CA GLU A 40 -5.94 -7.97 22.95
C GLU A 40 -4.46 -7.64 22.71
N CYS A 41 -4.16 -6.84 21.68
CA CYS A 41 -2.81 -6.47 21.29
C CYS A 41 -2.69 -4.97 21.02
N ASN A 42 -1.48 -4.47 21.23
CA ASN A 42 -1.05 -3.14 20.85
C ASN A 42 -0.54 -3.22 19.42
N LEU A 43 -1.41 -3.00 18.43
CA LEU A 43 -1.05 -2.80 17.04
C LEU A 43 -0.39 -1.43 16.91
N HIS A 44 0.89 -1.37 17.24
CA HIS A 44 1.59 -0.10 17.28
C HIS A 44 1.99 0.39 15.88
N THR A 45 2.14 -0.48 14.88
CA THR A 45 2.62 -0.06 13.55
C THR A 45 2.11 -0.91 12.39
N VAL A 46 1.70 -0.25 11.31
CA VAL A 46 1.37 -0.83 10.01
C VAL A 46 2.29 -0.24 8.95
N VAL A 47 3.14 -1.07 8.35
CA VAL A 47 3.99 -0.66 7.22
C VAL A 47 3.31 -1.08 5.92
N ARG A 48 2.98 -0.12 5.06
CA ARG A 48 2.41 -0.35 3.73
C ARG A 48 3.54 -0.53 2.73
N LEU A 49 3.58 -1.68 2.05
CA LEU A 49 4.57 -1.96 1.04
C LEU A 49 4.08 -1.54 -0.35
N PRO A 50 4.97 -1.14 -1.27
CA PRO A 50 4.56 -0.75 -2.61
C PRO A 50 4.08 -1.93 -3.45
N ASN A 51 3.62 -1.64 -4.66
CA ASN A 51 3.21 -2.66 -5.60
C ASN A 51 4.41 -3.47 -6.12
N GLY A 52 4.18 -4.76 -6.36
CA GLY A 52 5.12 -5.62 -7.05
C GLY A 52 6.21 -6.23 -6.17
N VAL A 53 6.19 -6.00 -4.85
CA VAL A 53 7.17 -6.58 -3.91
C VAL A 53 7.22 -8.10 -4.02
N PHE A 54 6.08 -8.74 -4.28
CA PHE A 54 5.97 -10.20 -4.42
C PHE A 54 5.86 -10.66 -5.88
N ASN A 55 6.22 -9.83 -6.86
CA ASN A 55 6.26 -10.25 -8.26
C ASN A 55 7.34 -11.31 -8.50
N PRO A 56 7.09 -12.33 -9.35
CA PRO A 56 5.93 -12.49 -10.24
C PRO A 56 4.77 -13.30 -9.63
N TYR A 57 4.81 -13.61 -8.33
CA TYR A 57 3.82 -14.47 -7.68
C TYR A 57 2.49 -13.74 -7.47
N THR A 58 2.53 -12.46 -7.13
CA THR A 58 1.34 -11.62 -6.99
C THR A 58 1.66 -10.13 -7.15
N GLY A 59 0.77 -9.42 -7.84
CA GLY A 59 0.75 -7.96 -7.91
C GLY A 59 -0.12 -7.30 -6.84
N ILE A 60 -0.58 -8.06 -5.84
CA ILE A 60 -1.37 -7.52 -4.72
C ILE A 60 -0.44 -6.75 -3.78
N LYS A 61 -0.83 -5.52 -3.44
CA LYS A 61 -0.19 -4.73 -2.36
C LYS A 61 -0.34 -5.44 -1.02
N THR A 62 0.68 -5.29 -0.19
CA THR A 62 0.79 -6.00 1.09
C THR A 62 1.22 -5.05 2.19
N ASN A 63 0.94 -5.44 3.42
CA ASN A 63 1.21 -4.65 4.60
C ASN A 63 1.83 -5.54 5.67
N ILE A 64 2.68 -4.95 6.49
CA ILE A 64 3.28 -5.60 7.64
C ILE A 64 2.67 -5.01 8.89
N LEU A 65 1.98 -5.84 9.66
CA LEU A 65 1.40 -5.45 10.95
C LEU A 65 2.36 -5.84 12.05
N PHE A 66 2.75 -4.88 12.88
CA PHE A 66 3.58 -5.08 14.05
C PHE A 66 2.76 -4.83 15.31
N PHE A 67 2.69 -5.84 16.17
CA PHE A 67 1.90 -5.76 17.38
C PHE A 67 2.47 -6.56 18.53
N THR A 68 2.13 -6.12 19.74
CA THR A 68 2.53 -6.73 21.01
C THR A 68 1.31 -7.15 21.79
N LYS A 69 1.26 -8.38 22.29
CA LYS A 69 0.10 -8.89 23.05
C LYS A 69 0.15 -8.42 24.50
N GLY A 70 -0.98 -8.02 25.05
CA GLY A 70 -1.13 -7.75 26.50
C GLY A 70 -1.75 -6.40 26.83
N LYS A 71 -1.65 -5.43 25.91
CA LYS A 71 -2.28 -4.11 26.04
C LYS A 71 -3.18 -3.86 24.83
N PRO A 72 -4.31 -3.16 24.99
CA PRO A 72 -5.11 -2.72 23.85
C PRO A 72 -4.34 -1.69 23.02
N THR A 73 -4.72 -1.55 21.76
CA THR A 73 -4.22 -0.52 20.86
C THR A 73 -4.86 0.82 21.21
N GLU A 74 -4.04 1.85 21.37
CA GLU A 74 -4.51 3.23 21.54
C GLU A 74 -4.27 4.06 20.28
N THR A 75 -3.10 3.91 19.67
CA THR A 75 -2.71 4.64 18.45
C THR A 75 -1.89 3.72 17.56
N VAL A 76 -2.21 3.75 16.27
CA VAL A 76 -1.50 3.01 15.22
C VAL A 76 -0.66 3.99 14.41
N TRP A 77 0.63 3.72 14.31
CA TRP A 77 1.46 4.37 13.31
C TRP A 77 1.32 3.69 11.97
N TYR A 78 1.11 4.47 10.92
CA TYR A 78 1.26 4.01 9.56
C TYR A 78 2.57 4.51 9.00
N TYR A 79 3.22 3.68 8.18
CA TYR A 79 4.37 4.08 7.39
C TYR A 79 4.20 3.56 5.96
N GLU A 80 4.20 4.45 4.98
CA GLU A 80 4.17 4.11 3.56
C GLU A 80 5.58 4.06 3.01
N HIS A 81 6.06 2.84 2.71
CA HIS A 81 7.39 2.66 2.14
C HIS A 81 7.44 3.31 0.74
N PRO A 82 8.35 4.26 0.49
CA PRO A 82 8.44 4.91 -0.82
C PRO A 82 9.17 4.02 -1.83
N TYR A 83 8.95 4.26 -3.12
CA TYR A 83 9.82 3.68 -4.13
C TYR A 83 11.17 4.40 -4.19
N PRO A 84 12.26 3.72 -4.58
CA PRO A 84 13.49 4.37 -4.98
C PRO A 84 13.27 5.31 -6.17
N GLU A 85 14.15 6.30 -6.30
CA GLU A 85 14.10 7.24 -7.42
C GLU A 85 14.11 6.51 -8.78
N GLY A 86 13.19 6.87 -9.66
CA GLY A 86 13.04 6.24 -10.98
C GLY A 86 12.45 4.83 -10.97
N VAL A 87 11.89 4.35 -9.85
CA VAL A 87 11.12 3.11 -9.75
C VAL A 87 9.65 3.42 -9.54
N SER A 88 8.78 2.81 -10.34
CA SER A 88 7.31 2.91 -10.17
C SER A 88 6.65 1.59 -9.80
N SER A 89 7.38 0.48 -9.87
CA SER A 89 6.93 -0.87 -9.50
C SER A 89 8.11 -1.83 -9.37
N TYR A 90 8.04 -2.76 -8.41
CA TYR A 90 9.01 -3.85 -8.30
C TYR A 90 8.65 -5.04 -9.20
N ASN A 91 9.65 -5.78 -9.62
CA ASN A 91 9.47 -6.99 -10.44
C ASN A 91 10.62 -7.98 -10.23
N LYS A 92 10.59 -9.11 -10.94
CA LYS A 92 11.60 -10.17 -10.82
C LYS A 92 13.03 -9.68 -11.10
N THR A 93 13.22 -8.73 -12.01
CA THR A 93 14.56 -8.22 -12.38
C THR A 93 15.00 -7.03 -11.52
N ARG A 94 14.04 -6.35 -10.87
CA ARG A 94 14.26 -5.24 -9.94
C ARG A 94 13.47 -5.49 -8.64
N PRO A 95 13.92 -6.42 -7.79
CA PRO A 95 13.25 -6.69 -6.52
C PRO A 95 13.53 -5.56 -5.51
N MET A 96 12.66 -5.46 -4.51
CA MET A 96 12.89 -4.62 -3.33
C MET A 96 14.14 -5.10 -2.59
N ARG A 97 14.99 -4.16 -2.17
CA ARG A 97 16.23 -4.44 -1.45
C ARG A 97 16.15 -4.00 0.00
N PHE A 98 17.00 -4.60 0.84
CA PHE A 98 16.99 -4.34 2.27
C PHE A 98 17.39 -2.90 2.60
N GLU A 99 18.30 -2.32 1.82
CA GLU A 99 18.81 -0.96 2.02
C GLU A 99 17.69 0.10 1.88
N GLU A 100 16.62 -0.23 1.18
CA GLU A 100 15.46 0.64 1.00
C GLU A 100 14.72 0.86 2.33
N PHE A 101 14.86 -0.04 3.32
CA PHE A 101 14.26 0.09 4.65
C PHE A 101 15.07 0.97 5.62
N ALA A 102 16.18 1.57 5.18
CA ALA A 102 17.05 2.34 6.07
C ALA A 102 16.33 3.53 6.73
N ALA A 103 15.40 4.18 6.01
CA ALA A 103 14.62 5.29 6.54
C ALA A 103 13.66 4.83 7.65
N GLU A 104 12.95 3.72 7.43
CA GLU A 104 12.04 3.10 8.38
C GLU A 104 12.78 2.67 9.64
N ILE A 105 13.93 2.02 9.48
CA ILE A 105 14.76 1.57 10.59
C ILE A 105 15.24 2.76 11.43
N SER A 106 15.69 3.84 10.77
CA SER A 106 16.12 5.06 11.44
C SER A 106 14.97 5.77 12.17
N TRP A 107 13.76 5.71 11.62
CA TRP A 107 12.57 6.33 12.20
C TRP A 107 11.92 5.47 13.31
N TRP A 108 12.17 4.16 13.32
CA TRP A 108 11.39 3.18 14.09
C TRP A 108 11.29 3.43 15.60
N GLY A 109 12.38 3.86 16.25
CA GLY A 109 12.42 4.07 17.70
C GLY A 109 12.29 2.78 18.53
N SER A 110 11.91 2.93 19.81
CA SER A 110 11.73 1.81 20.76
C SER A 110 10.28 1.71 21.24
N GLU A 111 9.81 0.50 21.52
CA GLU A 111 8.50 0.32 22.16
C GLU A 111 8.55 0.64 23.66
N GLU A 112 9.73 0.54 24.29
CA GLU A 112 9.91 0.72 25.74
C GLU A 112 9.56 2.13 26.22
N ASP A 113 9.78 3.13 25.36
CA ASP A 113 9.43 4.53 25.60
C ASP A 113 8.11 4.95 24.92
N GLY A 114 7.35 3.99 24.40
CA GLY A 114 6.11 4.26 23.65
C GLY A 114 6.34 4.88 22.28
N PHE A 115 7.51 4.65 21.68
CA PHE A 115 7.94 5.21 20.40
C PHE A 115 8.07 6.74 20.41
N ALA A 116 8.57 7.29 21.52
CA ALA A 116 8.66 8.74 21.74
C ALA A 116 9.50 9.48 20.69
N ALA A 117 10.46 8.80 20.05
CA ALA A 117 11.31 9.36 19.01
C ALA A 117 10.60 9.53 17.65
N ARG A 118 9.42 8.92 17.44
CA ARG A 118 8.71 8.98 16.16
C ARG A 118 8.08 10.35 15.93
N VAL A 119 8.28 10.86 14.72
CA VAL A 119 7.69 12.12 14.26
C VAL A 119 6.93 11.85 12.98
N GLU A 120 5.78 12.50 12.81
CA GLU A 120 5.03 12.46 11.56
C GLU A 120 5.83 13.13 10.43
N ASN A 121 5.74 12.57 9.24
CA ASN A 121 6.40 13.07 8.03
C ASN A 121 5.57 12.68 6.79
N GLU A 122 6.10 12.92 5.59
CA GLU A 122 5.38 12.63 4.33
C GLU A 122 5.01 11.15 4.13
N GLN A 123 5.60 10.23 4.89
CA GLN A 123 5.44 8.78 4.78
C GLN A 123 4.81 8.18 6.04
N ALA A 124 4.86 8.88 7.17
CA ALA A 124 4.45 8.37 8.47
C ALA A 124 3.41 9.27 9.14
N TRP A 125 2.27 8.69 9.50
CA TRP A 125 1.18 9.39 10.18
C TRP A 125 0.55 8.51 11.26
N LYS A 126 -0.17 9.14 12.21
CA LYS A 126 -0.87 8.44 13.29
C LYS A 126 -2.36 8.38 13.04
N VAL A 127 -2.96 7.31 13.54
CA VAL A 127 -4.41 7.14 13.60
C VAL A 127 -4.78 6.60 14.97
N SER A 128 -5.79 7.17 15.62
CA SER A 128 -6.27 6.68 16.91
C SER A 128 -7.10 5.40 16.75
N ALA A 129 -7.15 4.57 17.79
CA ALA A 129 -7.97 3.38 17.79
C ALA A 129 -9.47 3.72 17.66
N GLU A 130 -9.92 4.83 18.24
CA GLU A 130 -11.30 5.32 18.14
C GLU A 130 -11.68 5.63 16.69
N GLU A 131 -10.78 6.26 15.93
CA GLU A 131 -10.99 6.54 14.51
C GLU A 131 -11.11 5.24 13.71
N ILE A 132 -10.27 4.25 14.01
CA ILE A 132 -10.33 2.94 13.35
C ILE A 132 -11.64 2.22 13.68
N VAL A 133 -12.10 2.29 14.93
CA VAL A 133 -13.40 1.73 15.36
C VAL A 133 -14.55 2.43 14.65
N ALA A 134 -14.53 3.77 14.56
CA ALA A 134 -15.53 4.55 13.84
C ALA A 134 -15.58 4.19 12.34
N ARG A 135 -14.45 3.75 11.77
CA ARG A 135 -14.33 3.22 10.40
C ARG A 135 -14.67 1.72 10.30
N ASN A 136 -15.41 1.16 11.25
CA ASN A 136 -15.80 -0.26 11.29
C ASN A 136 -14.59 -1.22 11.23
N TYR A 137 -13.53 -0.86 11.95
CA TYR A 137 -12.25 -1.57 11.96
C TYR A 137 -11.56 -1.62 10.58
N ASN A 138 -11.81 -0.66 9.71
CA ASN A 138 -11.08 -0.56 8.45
C ASN A 138 -9.66 -0.01 8.70
N LEU A 139 -8.65 -0.83 8.43
CA LEU A 139 -7.24 -0.49 8.58
C LEU A 139 -6.62 0.03 7.28
N ASP A 140 -7.37 0.07 6.17
CA ASP A 140 -6.91 0.66 4.91
C ASP A 140 -7.02 2.19 4.97
N ILE A 141 -6.10 2.81 5.69
CA ILE A 141 -6.02 4.27 5.83
C ILE A 141 -4.91 4.75 4.91
N LYS A 142 -5.27 5.61 3.97
CA LYS A 142 -4.36 6.16 2.95
C LYS A 142 -3.45 7.21 3.57
N ASN A 143 -2.26 7.36 3.00
CA ASN A 143 -1.33 8.42 3.38
C ASN A 143 -1.95 9.80 3.07
N PRO A 144 -2.13 10.69 4.06
CA PRO A 144 -2.74 12.01 3.85
C PRO A 144 -1.82 12.97 3.08
N HIS A 145 -0.51 12.69 3.02
CA HIS A 145 0.48 13.54 2.36
C HIS A 145 0.66 13.23 0.87
N VAL A 146 0.24 12.04 0.44
CA VAL A 146 0.17 11.69 -0.97
C VAL A 146 -1.20 12.14 -1.47
N GLY A 147 -1.24 13.30 -2.13
CA GLY A 147 -2.46 13.78 -2.79
C GLY A 147 -3.08 12.67 -3.65
N GLU A 148 -4.42 12.63 -3.74
CA GLU A 148 -5.18 11.54 -4.37
C GLU A 148 -4.43 10.96 -5.56
N GLN A 149 -3.86 9.77 -5.35
CA GLN A 149 -3.24 9.00 -6.39
C GLN A 149 -4.36 8.67 -7.36
N ARG A 150 -4.46 9.44 -8.46
CA ARG A 150 -5.56 9.44 -9.45
C ARG A 150 -6.31 8.14 -9.37
N SER A 151 -7.45 8.16 -8.67
CA SER A 151 -8.42 7.10 -8.80
C SER A 151 -8.79 7.15 -10.26
N HIS A 152 -8.28 6.21 -11.04
CA HIS A 152 -8.70 6.04 -12.41
C HIS A 152 -10.16 5.58 -12.33
N ASP A 153 -11.08 6.53 -12.22
CA ASP A 153 -12.50 6.31 -12.36
C ASP A 153 -12.69 5.51 -13.67
N PRO A 154 -13.41 4.38 -13.66
CA PRO A 154 -13.69 3.63 -14.87
C PRO A 154 -14.17 4.50 -16.04
N ASP A 155 -14.91 5.58 -15.75
CA ASP A 155 -15.40 6.51 -16.77
C ASP A 155 -14.28 7.39 -17.34
N GLU A 156 -13.35 7.89 -16.50
CA GLU A 156 -12.17 8.64 -16.97
C GLU A 156 -11.21 7.75 -17.77
N LEU A 157 -11.06 6.48 -17.39
CA LEU A 157 -10.28 5.50 -18.16
C LEU A 157 -10.88 5.22 -19.52
N LEU A 158 -12.21 5.10 -19.60
CA LEU A 158 -12.91 4.91 -20.86
C LEU A 158 -12.77 6.15 -21.75
N GLU A 159 -12.81 7.35 -21.17
CA GLU A 159 -12.60 8.58 -21.92
C GLU A 159 -11.16 8.69 -22.46
N GLN A 160 -10.15 8.40 -21.63
CA GLN A 160 -8.75 8.32 -22.09
C GLN A 160 -8.56 7.26 -23.17
N TYR A 161 -9.12 6.06 -22.98
CA TYR A 161 -9.08 4.99 -23.97
C TYR A 161 -9.66 5.44 -25.32
N ASN A 162 -10.82 6.12 -25.29
CA ASN A 162 -11.45 6.63 -26.52
C ASN A 162 -10.60 7.72 -27.20
N GLN A 163 -9.98 8.62 -26.42
CA GLN A 163 -9.07 9.63 -26.95
C GLN A 163 -7.83 9.01 -27.60
N GLU A 164 -7.23 8.01 -26.95
CA GLU A 164 -6.10 7.26 -27.51
C GLU A 164 -6.48 6.51 -28.79
N GLN A 165 -7.66 5.88 -28.84
CA GLN A 165 -8.15 5.23 -30.07
C GLN A 165 -8.34 6.22 -31.22
N ALA A 166 -8.84 7.42 -30.95
CA ALA A 166 -8.99 8.47 -31.95
C ALA A 166 -7.62 8.95 -32.47
N ALA A 167 -6.65 9.14 -31.57
CA ALA A 167 -5.28 9.52 -31.94
C ALA A 167 -4.59 8.44 -32.80
N ILE A 168 -4.77 7.16 -32.45
CA ILE A 168 -4.26 6.03 -33.25
C ILE A 168 -4.88 6.01 -34.65
N ALA A 169 -6.19 6.27 -34.74
CA ALA A 169 -6.89 6.29 -36.02
C ALA A 169 -6.40 7.44 -36.93
N ASP A 170 -6.16 8.62 -36.35
CA ASP A 170 -5.63 9.77 -37.08
C ASP A 170 -4.20 9.50 -37.56
N LEU A 171 -3.33 9.00 -36.68
CA LEU A 171 -1.95 8.65 -37.01
C LEU A 171 -1.88 7.61 -38.13
N ARG A 172 -2.77 6.61 -38.10
CA ARG A 172 -2.90 5.61 -39.18
C ARG A 172 -3.32 6.24 -40.51
N THR A 173 -4.18 7.25 -40.47
CA THR A 173 -4.66 7.95 -41.67
C THR A 173 -3.54 8.80 -42.26
N GLN A 174 -2.79 9.52 -41.42
CA GLN A 174 -1.60 10.26 -41.83
C GLN A 174 -0.56 9.33 -42.48
N LEU A 175 -0.27 8.18 -41.85
CA LEU A 175 0.64 7.18 -42.41
C LEU A 175 0.18 6.67 -43.79
N LYS A 176 -1.11 6.40 -43.96
CA LYS A 176 -1.67 6.01 -45.27
C LYS A 176 -1.51 7.10 -46.32
N SER A 177 -1.74 8.36 -45.96
CA SER A 177 -1.58 9.50 -46.87
C SER A 177 -0.14 9.63 -47.33
N ILE A 178 0.81 9.61 -46.40
CA ILE A 178 2.25 9.71 -46.70
C ILE A 178 2.69 8.55 -47.60
N LEU A 179 2.24 7.32 -47.31
CA LEU A 179 2.54 6.16 -48.15
C LEU A 179 1.95 6.28 -49.57
N ALA A 180 0.72 6.79 -49.70
CA ALA A 180 0.09 6.99 -50.99
C ALA A 180 0.78 8.09 -51.83
N GLU A 181 1.23 9.17 -51.19
CA GLU A 181 2.02 10.22 -51.82
C GLU A 181 3.42 9.72 -52.24
N ALA A 182 4.06 8.88 -51.44
CA ALA A 182 5.34 8.27 -51.79
C ALA A 182 5.20 7.32 -52.99
N LEU A 183 4.15 6.49 -53.01
CA LEU A 183 3.90 5.53 -54.09
C LEU A 183 3.54 6.20 -55.42
N THR A 184 2.95 7.40 -55.38
CA THR A 184 2.62 8.18 -56.59
C THR A 184 3.78 9.02 -57.11
N ARG A 185 4.84 9.25 -56.31
CA ARG A 185 6.08 9.93 -56.76
C ARG A 185 7.08 9.01 -57.47
N GLU A 186 6.91 7.69 -57.39
CA GLU A 186 7.77 6.70 -58.05
C GLU A 186 7.22 6.22 -59.43
N ASN A 187 6.09 6.78 -59.91
CA ASN A 187 5.60 6.63 -61.29
C ASN A 187 5.72 7.96 -62.04
#